data_AF-A6Q187-F1
#
_entry.id   AF-A6Q187-F1
#
_cell.length_a   1.000
_cell.length_b   1.000
_cell.length_c   1.000
_cell.angle_alpha   90.00
_cell.angle_beta   90.00
_cell.angle_gamma   90.00
#
_symmetry.space_group_name_H-M   'P 1'
#
loop_
_entity.id
_entity.type
_entity.pdbx_description
1 polymer ?
#
loop_
_entity_poly.entity_id
_entity_poly.type
_entity_poly.pdbx_seq_one_letter_code
_entity_poly.pdbx_strand_id
1 'polypeptide(L)'
;MQVRNYLQIYHHFEEIDKKIIQIMRKINQNSFVRLRVSQKDFLKHLKKRLKREDVKNRADYFQKTIQTLCKPNVIYYLKGRNPNMRDKIFFVKDRWVVIFLDDAKMITSFPLKISLDDLLQDKKNRNYQQIPIPSSEHNPKKVIICQKKGSYAVSSST
;
A
#
# COMPACT_ATOMS: atom_id res chain seq x y z
N MET A 1 14.05 -6.45 -22.31
CA MET A 1 13.38 -7.51 -21.53
C MET A 1 12.62 -6.93 -20.32
N GLN A 2 11.59 -6.09 -20.54
CA GLN A 2 10.85 -5.40 -19.45
C GLN A 2 9.55 -6.11 -19.03
N VAL A 3 9.01 -6.99 -19.89
CA VAL A 3 7.70 -7.64 -19.70
C VAL A 3 7.71 -8.72 -18.60
N ARG A 4 8.86 -9.31 -18.27
CA ARG A 4 8.95 -10.38 -17.25
C ARG A 4 8.87 -9.88 -15.79
N ASN A 5 9.17 -8.61 -15.53
CA ASN A 5 9.31 -8.11 -14.15
C ASN A 5 7.95 -7.78 -13.50
N TYR A 6 7.01 -7.16 -14.22
CA TYR A 6 5.74 -6.74 -13.62
C TYR A 6 4.82 -7.93 -13.28
N LEU A 7 4.85 -9.01 -14.06
CA LEU A 7 4.11 -10.24 -13.75
C LEU A 7 4.63 -10.89 -12.46
N GLN A 8 5.95 -10.93 -12.28
CA GLN A 8 6.56 -11.42 -11.03
C GLN A 8 6.18 -10.55 -9.84
N ILE A 9 6.19 -9.22 -10.01
CA ILE A 9 5.73 -8.29 -8.97
C ILE A 9 4.23 -8.51 -8.67
N TYR A 10 3.40 -8.74 -9.69
CA TYR A 10 1.98 -9.00 -9.52
C TYR A 10 1.74 -10.30 -8.74
N HIS A 11 2.40 -11.40 -9.11
CA HIS A 11 2.29 -12.65 -8.35
C HIS A 11 2.77 -12.51 -6.91
N HIS A 12 3.86 -11.75 -6.69
CA HIS A 12 4.31 -11.45 -5.34
C HIS A 12 3.25 -10.65 -4.55
N PHE A 13 2.60 -9.67 -5.19
CA PHE A 13 1.45 -8.97 -4.62
C PHE A 13 0.31 -9.92 -4.26
N GLU A 14 -0.07 -10.85 -5.14
CA GLU A 14 -1.14 -11.82 -4.88
C GLU A 14 -0.87 -12.67 -3.63
N GLU A 15 0.38 -13.10 -3.45
CA GLU A 15 0.80 -13.84 -2.25
C GLU A 15 0.72 -12.98 -0.98
N ILE A 16 1.05 -11.69 -1.07
CA ILE A 16 0.91 -10.76 0.05
C ILE A 16 -0.57 -10.49 0.34
N ASP A 17 -1.41 -10.28 -0.68
CA ASP A 17 -2.84 -10.05 -0.53
C ASP A 17 -3.54 -11.26 0.11
N LYS A 18 -3.17 -12.49 -0.28
CA LYS A 18 -3.62 -13.73 0.40
C LYS A 18 -3.27 -13.72 1.88
N LYS A 19 -2.03 -13.36 2.24
CA LYS A 19 -1.60 -13.26 3.65
C LYS A 19 -2.39 -12.19 4.41
N ILE A 20 -2.60 -11.02 3.80
CA ILE A 20 -3.40 -9.94 4.40
C ILE A 20 -4.83 -10.43 4.66
N ILE A 21 -5.47 -11.09 3.69
CA ILE A 21 -6.83 -11.65 3.84
C ILE A 21 -6.87 -12.68 4.97
N GLN A 22 -5.90 -13.59 5.05
CA GLN A 22 -5.82 -14.59 6.13
C GLN A 22 -5.70 -13.93 7.51
N ILE A 23 -4.88 -12.88 7.63
CA ILE A 23 -4.72 -12.12 8.87
C ILE A 23 -6.05 -11.41 9.21
N MET A 24 -6.69 -10.77 8.23
CA MET A 24 -7.94 -10.04 8.43
C MET A 24 -9.09 -10.92 8.92
N ARG A 25 -9.18 -12.18 8.46
CA ARG A 25 -10.19 -13.14 8.93
C ARG A 25 -10.15 -13.41 10.43
N LYS A 26 -9.00 -13.17 11.08
CA LYS A 26 -8.77 -13.46 12.51
C LYS A 26 -8.79 -12.21 13.37
N ILE A 27 -9.05 -11.03 12.79
CA ILE A 27 -8.90 -9.76 13.47
C ILE A 27 -10.23 -9.11 13.81
N ASN A 28 -10.29 -8.59 15.02
CA ASN A 28 -11.35 -7.75 15.54
C ASN A 28 -10.75 -6.44 16.08
N GLN A 29 -11.59 -5.56 16.61
CA GLN A 29 -11.15 -4.27 17.13
C GLN A 29 -10.06 -4.39 18.23
N ASN A 30 -10.10 -5.46 19.03
CA ASN A 30 -9.16 -5.70 20.13
C ASN A 30 -7.82 -6.24 19.63
N SER A 31 -7.83 -7.12 18.64
CA SER A 31 -6.63 -7.68 18.03
C SER A 31 -6.06 -6.86 16.85
N PHE A 32 -6.70 -5.74 16.48
CA PHE A 32 -6.28 -4.88 15.36
C PHE A 32 -4.82 -4.42 15.42
N VAL A 33 -4.27 -4.25 16.61
CA VAL A 33 -2.85 -3.92 16.82
C VAL A 33 -1.91 -4.96 16.22
N ARG A 34 -2.33 -6.23 16.08
CA ARG A 34 -1.52 -7.33 15.53
C ARG A 34 -1.23 -7.19 14.02
N LEU A 35 -2.01 -6.37 13.31
CA LEU A 35 -1.71 -6.02 11.91
C LEU A 35 -0.49 -5.11 11.79
N ARG A 36 -0.09 -4.43 12.87
CA ARG A 36 0.94 -3.39 12.81
C ARG A 36 2.33 -3.97 12.95
N VAL A 37 3.29 -3.22 12.43
CA VAL A 37 4.72 -3.46 12.66
C VAL A 37 5.03 -3.42 14.17
N SER A 38 4.44 -2.46 14.89
CA SER A 38 4.56 -2.39 16.35
C SER A 38 3.32 -1.79 17.03
N GLN A 39 3.09 -2.18 18.29
CA GLN A 39 2.03 -1.59 19.13
C GLN A 39 2.30 -0.11 19.43
N LYS A 40 3.57 0.26 19.60
CA LYS A 40 3.98 1.65 19.80
C LYS A 40 3.60 2.52 18.60
N ASP A 41 3.86 2.05 17.39
CA ASP A 41 3.50 2.77 16.16
C ASP A 41 1.99 2.83 15.96
N PHE A 42 1.27 1.75 16.29
CA PHE A 42 -0.19 1.75 16.29
C PHE A 42 -0.75 2.89 17.14
N LEU A 43 -0.35 2.97 18.41
CA LEU A 43 -0.83 3.98 19.36
C LEU A 43 -0.43 5.40 18.91
N LYS A 44 0.80 5.58 18.44
CA LYS A 44 1.29 6.85 17.88
C LYS A 44 0.42 7.31 16.71
N HIS A 45 0.12 6.40 15.79
CA HIS A 45 -0.72 6.71 14.63
C HIS A 45 -2.17 7.00 15.04
N LEU A 46 -2.78 6.17 15.88
CA LEU A 46 -4.15 6.38 16.36
C LEU A 46 -4.28 7.74 17.07
N LYS A 47 -3.37 8.07 17.99
CA LYS A 47 -3.33 9.36 18.69
C LYS A 47 -3.25 10.53 17.71
N LYS A 48 -2.43 10.40 16.66
CA LYS A 48 -2.32 11.43 15.61
C LYS A 48 -3.62 11.62 14.83
N ARG A 49 -4.37 10.54 14.56
CA ARG A 49 -5.66 10.62 13.84
C ARG A 49 -6.76 11.21 14.69
N LEU A 50 -6.82 10.84 15.97
CA LEU A 50 -7.75 11.44 16.92
C LEU A 50 -7.48 12.95 17.07
N LYS A 51 -6.21 13.35 17.26
CA LYS A 51 -5.83 14.78 17.40
C LYS A 51 -6.18 15.62 16.16
N ARG A 52 -6.24 15.00 14.99
CA ARG A 52 -6.55 15.68 13.72
C ARG A 52 -8.02 15.57 13.34
N GLU A 53 -8.84 14.92 14.18
CA GLU A 53 -10.24 14.62 13.89
C GLU A 53 -10.43 13.82 12.59
N ASP A 54 -9.38 13.13 12.15
CA ASP A 54 -9.42 12.20 11.01
C ASP A 54 -10.36 11.01 11.33
N VAL A 55 -10.50 10.70 12.63
CA VAL A 55 -11.37 9.66 13.19
C VAL A 55 -11.96 10.08 14.53
N LYS A 56 -13.16 9.56 14.83
CA LYS A 56 -13.87 9.84 16.08
C LYS A 56 -13.30 9.09 17.29
N ASN A 57 -12.95 7.82 17.10
CA ASN A 57 -12.48 6.92 18.15
C ASN A 57 -11.72 5.73 17.54
N ARG A 58 -11.29 4.78 18.38
CA ARG A 58 -10.60 3.56 17.94
C ARG A 58 -11.46 2.68 17.02
N ALA A 59 -12.78 2.59 17.27
CA ALA A 59 -13.70 1.80 16.46
C ALA A 59 -13.85 2.37 15.05
N ASP A 60 -14.01 3.69 14.93
CA ASP A 60 -14.04 4.40 13.63
C ASP A 60 -12.74 4.18 12.85
N TYR A 61 -11.58 4.25 13.52
CA TYR A 61 -10.28 3.96 12.88
C TYR A 61 -10.18 2.53 12.35
N PHE A 62 -10.62 1.56 13.16
CA PHE A 62 -10.68 0.15 12.77
C PHE A 62 -11.60 -0.04 11.56
N GLN A 63 -12.82 0.47 11.64
CA GLN A 63 -13.83 0.34 10.59
C GLN A 63 -13.37 0.93 9.26
N LYS A 64 -12.87 2.18 9.25
CA LYS A 64 -12.33 2.81 8.03
C LYS A 64 -11.18 1.99 7.41
N THR A 65 -10.30 1.46 8.25
CA THR A 65 -9.19 0.63 7.79
C THR A 65 -9.68 -0.69 7.17
N ILE A 66 -10.57 -1.42 7.84
CA ILE A 66 -11.10 -2.69 7.33
C ILE A 66 -11.95 -2.49 6.07
N GLN A 67 -12.81 -1.46 6.04
CA GLN A 67 -13.62 -1.14 4.86
C GLN A 67 -12.76 -0.85 3.63
N THR A 68 -11.62 -0.17 3.83
CA THR A 68 -10.66 0.11 2.76
C THR A 68 -9.99 -1.16 2.26
N LEU A 69 -9.67 -2.10 3.14
CA LEU A 69 -9.04 -3.36 2.74
C LEU A 69 -10.01 -4.33 2.05
N CYS A 70 -11.26 -4.39 2.49
CA CYS A 70 -12.25 -5.30 1.89
C CYS A 70 -12.73 -4.85 0.51
N LYS A 71 -12.89 -3.54 0.30
CA LYS A 71 -13.43 -2.97 -0.96
C LYS A 71 -12.66 -1.72 -1.36
N PRO A 72 -11.36 -1.83 -1.72
CA PRO A 72 -10.58 -0.70 -2.22
C PRO A 72 -11.09 -0.27 -3.60
N ASN A 73 -11.05 1.03 -3.90
CA ASN A 73 -11.26 1.54 -5.26
C ASN A 73 -10.06 1.18 -6.15
N VAL A 74 -8.86 1.18 -5.58
CA VAL A 74 -7.61 0.93 -6.29
C VAL A 74 -6.52 0.47 -5.32
N ILE A 75 -5.59 -0.34 -5.82
CA ILE A 75 -4.42 -0.82 -5.10
C ILE A 75 -3.17 -0.40 -5.87
N TYR A 76 -2.22 0.22 -5.18
CA TYR A 76 -0.91 0.53 -5.75
C TYR A 76 0.17 -0.32 -5.11
N TYR A 77 0.96 -0.99 -5.93
CA TYR A 77 2.16 -1.71 -5.50
C TYR A 77 3.39 -0.87 -5.84
N LEU A 78 4.07 -0.33 -4.84
CA LEU A 78 5.27 0.48 -5.01
C LEU A 78 6.51 -0.38 -4.72
N LYS A 79 7.26 -0.72 -5.77
CA LYS A 79 8.56 -1.36 -5.63
C LYS A 79 9.55 -0.42 -4.93
N GLY A 80 10.31 -0.96 -3.98
CA GLY A 80 11.44 -0.28 -3.37
C GLY A 80 12.43 0.24 -4.41
N ARG A 81 13.06 1.39 -4.13
CA ARG A 81 13.98 2.05 -5.09
C ARG A 81 15.33 1.34 -5.20
N ASN A 82 15.68 0.56 -4.19
CA ASN A 82 16.89 -0.24 -4.09
C ASN A 82 16.60 -1.46 -3.20
N PRO A 83 17.47 -2.49 -3.18
CA PRO A 83 17.25 -3.71 -2.40
C PRO A 83 17.05 -3.49 -0.89
N ASN A 84 17.56 -2.38 -0.35
CA ASN A 84 17.46 -2.04 1.08
C ASN A 84 16.13 -1.36 1.44
N MET A 85 15.36 -0.93 0.43
CA MET A 85 14.05 -0.34 0.62
C MET A 85 12.97 -1.38 0.37
N ARG A 86 12.17 -1.66 1.41
CA ARG A 86 11.03 -2.57 1.32
C ARG A 86 9.95 -2.05 0.37
N ASP A 87 9.27 -2.98 -0.28
CA ASP A 87 8.12 -2.65 -1.12
C ASP A 87 6.94 -2.21 -0.25
N LYS A 88 6.01 -1.45 -0.85
CA LYS A 88 4.83 -0.95 -0.15
C LYS A 88 3.58 -1.17 -0.97
N ILE A 89 2.50 -1.54 -0.30
CA ILE A 89 1.19 -1.75 -0.93
C ILE A 89 0.21 -0.75 -0.33
N PHE A 90 -0.46 0.01 -1.19
CA PHE A 90 -1.40 1.04 -0.82
C PHE A 90 -2.79 0.59 -1.25
N PHE A 91 -3.65 0.30 -0.27
CA PHE A 91 -5.07 0.10 -0.49
C PHE A 91 -5.75 1.45 -0.33
N VAL A 92 -6.45 1.90 -1.37
CA VAL A 92 -7.10 3.22 -1.36
C VAL A 92 -8.59 3.04 -1.56
N LYS A 93 -9.36 3.64 -0.67
CA LYS A 93 -10.79 3.75 -0.77
C LYS A 93 -11.22 5.19 -0.50
N ASP A 94 -11.86 5.82 -1.47
CA ASP A 94 -12.18 7.25 -1.44
C ASP A 94 -10.93 8.07 -1.08
N ARG A 95 -10.95 8.76 0.06
CA ARG A 95 -9.79 9.48 0.60
C ARG A 95 -9.08 8.73 1.71
N TRP A 96 -9.39 7.48 2.02
CA TRP A 96 -8.68 6.71 3.05
C TRP A 96 -7.67 5.76 2.42
N VAL A 97 -6.45 5.76 2.95
CA VAL A 97 -5.37 4.88 2.51
C VAL A 97 -4.90 3.98 3.65
N VAL A 98 -4.60 2.72 3.32
CA VAL A 98 -3.96 1.75 4.21
C VAL A 98 -2.69 1.25 3.55
N ILE A 99 -1.57 1.32 4.26
CA ILE A 99 -0.25 0.99 3.73
C ILE A 99 0.31 -0.26 4.42
N PHE A 100 0.70 -1.25 3.62
CA PHE A 100 1.40 -2.47 4.03
C PHE A 100 2.83 -2.51 3.48
N LEU A 101 3.68 -3.28 4.16
CA LEU A 101 4.97 -3.75 3.66
C LEU A 101 4.83 -5.10 2.96
N ASP A 102 5.88 -5.53 2.29
CA ASP A 102 6.01 -6.85 1.63
C ASP A 102 5.93 -8.08 2.55
N ASP A 103 5.96 -7.90 3.88
CA ASP A 103 5.69 -8.97 4.87
C ASP A 103 4.24 -9.00 5.38
N ALA A 104 3.31 -8.30 4.71
CA ALA A 104 1.93 -8.16 5.14
C ALA A 104 1.76 -7.48 6.52
N LYS A 105 2.74 -6.68 6.99
CA LYS A 105 2.57 -5.78 8.14
C LYS A 105 2.11 -4.40 7.70
N MET A 106 1.04 -3.92 8.35
CA MET A 106 0.53 -2.57 8.16
C MET A 106 1.48 -1.56 8.81
N ILE A 107 1.89 -0.56 8.03
CA ILE A 107 2.62 0.62 8.52
C ILE A 107 1.60 1.57 9.16
N THR A 108 0.64 2.02 8.35
CA THR A 108 -0.30 3.06 8.75
C THR A 108 -1.57 3.10 7.91
N SER A 109 -2.59 3.79 8.43
CA SER A 109 -3.79 4.16 7.69
C SER A 109 -4.23 5.58 8.04
N PHE A 110 -4.69 6.33 7.06
CA PHE A 110 -4.96 7.76 7.19
C PHE A 110 -5.80 8.34 6.04
N PRO A 111 -6.39 9.54 6.22
CA PRO A 111 -7.01 10.22 5.11
C PRO A 111 -5.96 10.93 4.24
N LEU A 112 -5.98 10.62 2.96
CA LEU A 112 -5.26 11.28 1.89
C LEU A 112 -5.86 12.68 1.67
N LYS A 113 -5.05 13.72 1.89
CA LYS A 113 -5.45 15.13 1.74
C LYS A 113 -5.25 15.68 0.32
N ILE A 114 -4.47 14.98 -0.49
CA ILE A 114 -4.21 15.25 -1.90
C ILE A 114 -4.71 14.05 -2.70
N SER A 115 -4.85 14.16 -4.03
CA SER A 115 -5.13 12.95 -4.81
C SER A 115 -3.95 11.99 -4.73
N LEU A 116 -4.17 10.69 -4.91
CA LEU A 116 -3.03 9.75 -4.90
C LEU A 116 -2.14 9.94 -6.12
N ASP A 117 -2.71 10.41 -7.23
CA ASP A 117 -1.94 10.82 -8.39
C ASP A 117 -0.99 11.99 -8.03
N ASP A 118 -1.45 12.97 -7.25
CA ASP A 118 -0.57 14.03 -6.73
C ASP A 118 0.53 13.48 -5.82
N LEU A 119 0.21 12.49 -4.97
CA LEU A 119 1.19 11.83 -4.11
C LEU A 119 2.25 11.06 -4.92
N LEU A 120 1.87 10.49 -6.06
CA LEU A 120 2.75 9.78 -6.98
C LEU A 120 3.51 10.73 -7.91
N GLN A 121 2.99 11.93 -8.16
CA GLN A 121 3.63 13.00 -8.95
C GLN A 121 4.53 13.93 -8.12
N ASP A 122 4.51 13.82 -6.78
CA ASP A 122 5.48 14.46 -5.89
C ASP A 122 6.92 14.21 -6.40
N LYS A 123 7.80 15.22 -6.32
CA LYS A 123 9.19 15.19 -6.85
C LYS A 123 9.95 13.92 -6.46
N LYS A 124 9.63 13.35 -5.29
CA LYS A 124 10.22 12.09 -4.84
C LYS A 124 9.81 10.89 -5.69
N ASN A 125 8.59 10.85 -6.23
CA ASN A 125 7.99 9.69 -6.89
C ASN A 125 7.86 9.81 -8.43
N ARG A 126 8.20 10.97 -9.02
CA ARG A 126 8.20 11.20 -10.48
C ARG A 126 8.96 10.15 -11.32
N ASN A 127 9.89 9.43 -10.70
CA ASN A 127 10.68 8.39 -11.36
C ASN A 127 9.97 7.03 -11.42
N TYR A 128 8.73 6.91 -10.96
CA TYR A 128 7.95 5.69 -11.07
C TYR A 128 7.15 5.65 -12.38
N GLN A 129 7.30 4.56 -13.11
CA GLN A 129 6.38 4.13 -14.15
C GLN A 129 5.21 3.41 -13.50
N GLN A 130 3.99 3.79 -13.88
CA GLN A 130 2.76 3.13 -13.47
C GLN A 130 2.33 2.15 -14.55
N ILE A 131 2.10 0.90 -14.19
CA ILE A 131 1.68 -0.19 -15.06
C ILE A 131 0.35 -0.71 -14.51
N PRO A 132 -0.79 -0.31 -15.10
CA PRO A 132 -2.09 -0.86 -14.70
C PRO A 132 -2.15 -2.35 -15.09
N ILE A 133 -2.55 -3.19 -14.14
CA ILE A 133 -2.83 -4.60 -14.42
C ILE A 133 -4.26 -4.71 -14.93
N PRO A 134 -4.49 -5.30 -16.12
CA PRO A 134 -5.82 -5.49 -16.66
C PRO A 134 -6.73 -6.24 -15.67
N SER A 135 -7.97 -5.78 -15.57
CA SER A 135 -8.99 -6.53 -14.84
C SER A 135 -9.33 -7.80 -15.61
N SER A 136 -9.49 -8.89 -14.88
CA SER A 136 -9.92 -10.19 -15.41
C SER A 136 -10.70 -10.94 -14.34
N GLU A 137 -11.28 -12.09 -14.66
CA GLU A 137 -11.91 -12.96 -13.66
C GLU A 137 -10.95 -13.33 -12.51
N HIS A 138 -9.66 -13.45 -12.83
CA HIS A 138 -8.60 -13.76 -11.87
C HIS A 138 -8.00 -12.52 -11.20
N ASN A 139 -8.27 -11.32 -11.71
CA ASN A 139 -7.91 -10.04 -11.10
C ASN A 139 -9.11 -9.08 -11.06
N PRO A 140 -10.04 -9.28 -10.11
CA PRO A 140 -11.21 -8.40 -9.97
C PRO A 140 -10.84 -7.04 -9.37
N LYS A 141 -9.60 -6.87 -8.87
CA LYS A 141 -9.15 -5.64 -8.21
C LYS A 141 -8.43 -4.73 -9.21
N LYS A 142 -8.64 -3.42 -9.09
CA LYS A 142 -7.88 -2.43 -9.86
C LYS A 142 -6.48 -2.29 -9.25
N VAL A 143 -5.50 -3.00 -9.80
CA VAL A 143 -4.11 -3.01 -9.32
C VAL A 143 -3.21 -2.22 -10.27
N ILE A 144 -2.36 -1.36 -9.71
CA ILE A 144 -1.39 -0.56 -10.45
C ILE A 144 0.00 -0.84 -9.86
N ILE A 145 0.92 -1.32 -10.70
CA ILE A 145 2.31 -1.51 -10.32
C ILE A 145 3.09 -0.24 -10.60
N CYS A 146 3.68 0.32 -9.54
CA CYS A 146 4.60 1.43 -9.59
C CYS A 146 6.04 0.88 -9.47
N GLN A 147 6.77 0.86 -10.58
CA GLN A 147 8.20 0.52 -10.61
C GLN A 147 9.04 1.70 -11.07
N LYS A 148 10.27 1.85 -10.58
CA LYS A 148 11.13 2.97 -11.03
C LYS A 148 11.44 2.78 -12.52
N LYS A 149 11.32 3.85 -13.32
CA LYS A 149 11.89 3.93 -14.67
C LYS A 149 13.37 3.57 -14.54
N GLY A 150 13.83 2.59 -15.32
CA GLY A 150 15.24 2.18 -15.30
C GLY A 150 16.11 3.42 -15.45
N SER A 151 16.84 3.78 -14.40
CA SER A 151 17.96 4.70 -14.55
C SER A 151 19.04 3.89 -15.25
N TYR A 152 18.99 3.84 -16.57
CA TYR A 152 20.19 3.58 -17.35
C TYR A 152 21.13 4.74 -17.02
N ALA A 153 21.97 4.55 -16.01
CA ALA A 153 23.24 5.24 -16.02
C ALA A 153 23.89 4.76 -17.31
N VAL A 154 23.97 5.67 -18.28
CA VAL A 154 24.91 5.53 -19.39
C VAL A 154 26.23 5.17 -18.73
N SER A 155 26.69 3.94 -18.95
CA SER A 155 28.07 3.59 -18.69
C SER A 155 28.88 4.53 -19.58
N SER A 156 29.30 5.65 -19.00
CA SER A 156 30.34 6.49 -19.58
C SER A 156 31.60 5.66 -19.56
N SER A 157 31.83 4.98 -20.67
CA SER A 157 33.12 4.44 -21.04
C SER A 157 34.11 5.61 -21.07
N THR A 158 35.05 5.60 -20.13
CA THR A 158 36.34 6.28 -20.24
C THR A 158 37.36 5.35 -19.63
#